data_AF-Q93X89-F1
#
_entry.id   AF-Q93X89-F1
#
_cell.length_a   1.000
_cell.length_b   1.000
_cell.length_c   1.000
_cell.angle_alpha   90.00
_cell.angle_beta   90.00
_cell.angle_gamma   90.00
#
_symmetry.space_group_name_H-M   'P 1'
#
loop_
_entity.id
_entity.type
_entity.pdbx_description
1 polymer ?
#
loop_
_entity_poly.entity_id
_entity_poly.type
_entity_poly.pdbx_seq_one_letter_code
_entity_poly.pdbx_strand_id
1 'polypeptide(L)' 'SWMVKLLLQKGYTVRGTVRNPDDPKNGHLRELEGASDRLTLIKVDLLDLNSVRAAVHGSSRRL' A
#
# COMPACT_ATOMS: atom_id res chain seq x y z
N SER A 1 9.26 7.06 -1.87
CA SER A 1 8.35 5.97 -2.33
C SER A 1 8.98 4.99 -3.30
N TRP A 2 10.24 4.63 -3.06
CA TRP A 2 11.02 3.84 -4.01
C TRP A 2 10.63 2.35 -4.03
N MET A 3 10.34 1.77 -2.85
CA MET A 3 9.91 0.37 -2.75
C MET A 3 8.58 0.13 -3.49
N VAL A 4 7.59 0.99 -3.29
CA VAL A 4 6.29 0.92 -3.98
C VAL A 4 6.48 0.99 -5.49
N LYS A 5 7.28 1.96 -5.96
CA LYS A 5 7.62 2.11 -7.39
C LYS A 5 8.22 0.81 -7.96
N LEU A 6 9.22 0.24 -7.28
CA LEU A 6 9.90 -0.96 -7.74
C LEU A 6 8.97 -2.17 -7.80
N LEU A 7 8.10 -2.35 -6.81
CA LEU A 7 7.14 -3.45 -6.78
C LEU A 7 6.11 -3.34 -7.90
N LEU A 8 5.57 -2.14 -8.15
CA LEU A 8 4.65 -1.89 -9.26
C LEU A 8 5.33 -2.16 -10.61
N GLN A 9 6.56 -1.67 -10.81
CA GLN A 9 7.34 -1.94 -12.03
C GLN A 9 7.60 -3.43 -12.26
N LYS A 10 7.72 -4.22 -11.19
CA LYS A 10 7.95 -5.68 -11.26
C LYS A 10 6.69 -6.51 -11.48
N GLY A 11 5.51 -5.91 -11.61
CA GLY A 11 4.29 -6.68 -11.82
C GLY A 11 3.37 -6.79 -10.60
N TYR A 12 3.83 -6.42 -9.41
CA TYR A 12 3.11 -6.74 -8.16
C TYR A 12 1.91 -5.83 -7.91
N THR A 13 0.87 -6.41 -7.32
CA THR A 13 -0.16 -5.65 -6.59
C THR A 13 0.39 -5.24 -5.22
N VAL A 14 0.30 -3.95 -4.90
CA VAL A 14 0.85 -3.35 -3.68
C VAL A 14 -0.28 -2.83 -2.80
N ARG A 15 -0.32 -3.28 -1.55
CA ARG A 15 -1.18 -2.71 -0.50
C ARG A 15 -0.31 -1.86 0.42
N GLY A 16 -0.41 -0.53 0.31
CA GLY A 16 0.32 0.42 1.14
C GLY A 16 -0.51 0.86 2.34
N THR A 17 0.06 0.80 3.54
CA THR A 17 -0.61 1.30 4.76
C THR A 17 -0.26 2.76 5.01
N VAL A 18 -1.25 3.58 5.30
CA VAL A 18 -1.09 5.02 5.57
C VAL A 18 -2.05 5.44 6.69
N ARG A 19 -1.74 6.54 7.39
CA ARG A 19 -2.61 7.04 8.48
C ARG A 19 -3.94 7.61 7.97
N ASN A 20 -3.90 8.26 6.81
CA ASN A 20 -5.08 8.77 6.11
C ASN A 20 -4.82 8.65 4.60
N PRO A 21 -5.56 7.83 3.85
CA PRO A 21 -5.42 7.71 2.40
C PRO A 21 -5.62 9.03 1.65
N ASP A 22 -6.50 9.89 2.12
CA ASP A 22 -6.90 11.13 1.44
C ASP A 22 -5.94 12.30 1.70
N ASP A 23 -4.93 12.09 2.56
CA ASP A 23 -3.91 13.10 2.85
C ASP A 23 -3.13 13.43 1.55
N PRO A 24 -3.06 14.72 1.14
CA PRO A 24 -2.36 15.15 -0.06
C PRO A 24 -0.90 14.69 -0.12
N LYS A 25 -0.26 14.47 1.05
CA LYS A 25 1.12 13.97 1.09
C LYS A 25 1.28 12.62 0.39
N ASN A 26 0.22 11.83 0.24
CA ASN A 26 0.26 10.54 -0.44
C ASN A 26 0.10 10.66 -1.97
N GLY A 27 -0.12 11.86 -2.51
CA GLY A 27 -0.37 12.09 -3.94
C GLY A 27 0.71 11.46 -4.83
N HIS A 28 1.98 11.63 -4.45
CA HIS A 28 3.14 11.07 -5.16
C HIS A 28 3.13 9.52 -5.27
N LEU A 29 2.33 8.80 -4.48
CA LEU A 29 2.14 7.35 -4.63
C LEU A 29 1.15 7.00 -5.74
N ARG A 30 0.11 7.81 -5.90
CA ARG A 30 -0.94 7.64 -6.92
C ARG A 30 -0.43 7.97 -8.33
N GLU A 31 0.60 8.82 -8.42
CA GLU A 31 1.25 9.23 -9.67
C GLU A 31 2.28 8.20 -10.18
N LEU A 32 2.56 7.12 -9.42
CA LEU A 32 3.49 6.09 -9.87
C LEU A 32 2.89 5.28 -11.03
N GLU A 33 3.73 4.90 -11.98
CA GLU A 33 3.32 4.05 -13.10
C GLU A 33 2.70 2.72 -12.61
N GLY A 34 1.49 2.43 -13.09
CA GLY A 34 0.71 1.26 -12.69
C GLY A 34 0.03 1.34 -11.32
N ALA A 35 0.10 2.49 -10.63
CA ALA A 35 -0.55 2.67 -9.32
C ALA A 35 -2.08 2.68 -9.42
N SER A 36 -2.65 3.26 -10.48
CA SER A 36 -4.12 3.27 -10.69
C SER A 36 -4.75 1.88 -10.62
N ASP A 37 -4.00 0.87 -11.08
CA ASP A 37 -4.53 -0.49 -11.26
C ASP A 37 -4.12 -1.43 -10.12
N ARG A 38 -2.93 -1.20 -9.54
CA ARG A 38 -2.26 -2.16 -8.65
C ARG A 38 -1.85 -1.60 -7.30
N LEU A 39 -2.03 -0.31 -7.03
CA LEU A 39 -1.80 0.27 -5.70
C LEU A 39 -3.13 0.47 -4.98
N THR A 40 -3.23 -0.08 -3.78
CA THR A 40 -4.32 0.24 -2.84
C THR A 40 -3.73 0.87 -1.58
N LEU A 41 -4.15 2.08 -1.24
CA LEU A 41 -3.81 2.70 0.04
C LEU A 41 -4.87 2.37 1.08
N ILE A 42 -4.43 1.81 2.21
CA ILE A 42 -5.29 1.33 3.28
C ILE A 42 -5.00 2.14 4.53
N LYS A 43 -6.07 2.64 5.17
CA LYS A 43 -5.96 3.30 6.46
C LYS A 43 -5.55 2.29 7.54
N VAL A 44 -4.47 2.56 8.25
CA VAL A 44 -4.01 1.76 9.39
C VAL A 44 -3.55 2.67 10.50
N ASP A 45 -3.86 2.29 11.75
CA ASP A 45 -3.23 2.84 12.94
C ASP A 45 -2.18 1.86 13.46
N LEU A 46 -0.91 2.28 13.49
CA LEU A 46 0.18 1.42 13.94
C LEU A 46 0.08 1.05 15.43
N LEU A 47 -0.68 1.81 16.22
CA LEU A 47 -0.92 1.53 17.63
C LEU A 47 -2.11 0.58 17.84
N ASP A 48 -2.92 0.34 16.80
CA ASP A 48 -3.98 -0.67 16.82
C ASP A 48 -3.51 -1.95 16.12
N LEU A 49 -3.10 -2.93 16.93
CA LEU A 49 -2.65 -4.24 16.47
C LEU A 49 -3.68 -4.95 15.59
N ASN A 50 -4.98 -4.75 15.83
CA ASN A 50 -6.02 -5.37 15.01
C ASN A 50 -6.05 -4.75 13.61
N SER A 51 -5.89 -3.43 13.50
CA SER A 51 -5.81 -2.74 12.21
C SER A 51 -4.58 -3.19 11.41
N VAL A 52 -3.43 -3.37 12.08
CA VAL A 52 -2.20 -3.88 11.45
C VAL A 52 -2.39 -5.32 10.98
N ARG A 53 -2.95 -6.19 11.83
CA ARG A 53 -3.22 -7.59 11.48
C ARG A 53 -4.15 -7.70 10.27
N ALA A 54 -5.21 -6.90 10.21
CA ALA A 54 -6.13 -6.87 9.08
C ALA A 54 -5.47 -6.42 7.77
N ALA A 55 -4.56 -5.44 7.84
CA ALA A 55 -3.82 -4.95 6.68
C ALA A 55 -2.83 -5.98 6.11
N VAL A 56 -2.18 -6.75 6.99
CA VAL A 56 -1.23 -7.80 6.59
C VAL A 56 -1.96 -9.06 6.11
N HIS A 57 -3.14 -9.36 6.64
CA HIS A 57 -3.94 -10.52 6.23
C HIS A 57 -4.21 -10.52 4.71
N GLY A 58 -3.87 -11.62 4.04
CA GLY A 58 -3.98 -11.77 2.58
C GLY A 58 -2.83 -11.17 1.76
N SER A 59 -1.85 -10.51 2.40
CA SER A 59 -0.55 -10.25 1.76
C SER A 59 0.20 -11.58 1.60
N SER A 60 0.80 -11.83 0.44
CA SER A 60 1.16 -13.18 0.02
C SER A 60 1.99 -13.97 1.03
N ARG A 61 1.46 -15.11 1.47
CA ARG A 61 2.22 -16.33 1.75
C ARG A 61 2.25 -17.10 0.42
N ARG A 62 3.33 -16.95 -0.38
CA ARG A 62 3.59 -17.93 -1.45
C ARG A 62 3.90 -19.25 -0.75
N LEU A 63 3.13 -20.29 -1.06
CA LEU A 63 3.63 -21.66 -0.96
C LEU A 63 4.73 -21.84 -2.01
#